data_AF-A0AA43M9D3-F1
#
_entry.id   AF-A0AA43M9D3-F1
#
_cell.length_a   1.000
_cell.length_b   1.000
_cell.length_c   1.000
_cell.angle_alpha   90.00
_cell.angle_beta   90.00
_cell.angle_gamma   90.00
#
_symmetry.space_group_name_H-M   'P 1'
#
loop_
_entity.id
_entity.type
_entity.pdbx_description
1 polymer ?
#
loop_
_entity_poly.entity_id
_entity_poly.type
_entity_poly.pdbx_seq_one_letter_code
_entity_poly.pdbx_strand_id
1 'polypeptide(L)'
;MAYAKLGYTGTTIGLSGPTLAYTSVNLSGYTLGLGYKQMVSQSLYAFGEVNYGSYGNKSLSPTLTNGTALSGMTVSGNGLDFLVGIGYRF
;
A
#
# COMPACT_ATOMS: atom_id res chain seq x y z
N MET A 1 0.42 -22.99 10.34
CA MET A 1 -0.84 -22.76 9.59
C MET A 1 -0.62 -21.60 8.63
N ALA A 2 -0.77 -21.86 7.33
CA ALA A 2 -0.72 -20.83 6.30
C ALA A 2 -2.12 -20.23 6.09
N TYR A 3 -2.19 -18.94 5.79
CA TYR A 3 -3.41 -18.24 5.43
C TYR A 3 -3.15 -17.25 4.29
N ALA A 4 -4.15 -17.02 3.47
CA ALA A 4 -4.15 -15.97 2.47
C ALA A 4 -5.14 -14.88 2.89
N LYS A 5 -4.84 -13.64 2.53
CA LYS A 5 -5.66 -12.45 2.72
C LYS A 5 -5.85 -11.82 1.36
N LEU A 6 -7.07 -11.46 1.03
CA LEU A 6 -7.37 -10.59 -0.11
C LEU A 6 -8.17 -9.43 0.44
N GLY A 7 -7.81 -8.22 0.06
CA GLY A 7 -8.48 -7.01 0.52
C GLY A 7 -8.45 -5.92 -0.52
N TYR A 8 -9.30 -4.91 -0.30
CA TYR A 8 -9.21 -3.65 -1.01
C TYR A 8 -8.31 -2.70 -0.21
N THR A 9 -7.38 -2.04 -0.88
CA THR A 9 -6.47 -1.07 -0.26
C THR A 9 -6.61 0.30 -0.95
N GLY A 10 -6.58 1.36 -0.16
CA GLY A 10 -6.58 2.73 -0.65
C GLY A 10 -5.42 3.49 -0.01
N THR A 11 -4.65 4.19 -0.83
CA THR A 11 -3.55 5.04 -0.37
C THR A 11 -3.70 6.45 -0.93
N THR A 12 -3.38 7.44 -0.12
CA THR A 12 -3.37 8.85 -0.56
C THR A 12 -1.93 9.28 -0.71
N ILE A 13 -1.54 9.61 -1.94
CA ILE A 13 -0.21 10.11 -2.26
C ILE A 13 -0.31 11.62 -2.45
N GLY A 14 0.50 12.38 -1.72
CA GLY A 14 0.70 13.80 -1.96
C GLY A 14 1.76 13.99 -3.03
N LEU A 15 1.40 14.62 -4.15
CA LEU A 15 2.37 15.07 -5.14
C LEU A 15 2.75 16.51 -4.83
N SER A 16 4.04 16.74 -4.64
CA SER A 16 4.64 18.07 -4.53
C SER A 16 5.91 18.14 -5.38
N GLY A 17 6.16 19.30 -5.97
CA GLY A 17 7.38 19.54 -6.75
C GLY A 17 7.70 21.02 -6.81
N PRO A 18 8.91 21.40 -7.26
CA PRO A 18 9.36 22.80 -7.26
C PRO A 18 8.48 23.75 -8.11
N THR A 19 7.74 23.21 -9.09
CA THR A 19 6.80 23.97 -9.95
C THR A 19 5.38 23.42 -9.92
N LEU A 20 5.12 22.40 -9.08
CA LEU A 20 3.83 21.70 -8.98
C LEU A 20 3.17 22.04 -7.64
N ALA A 21 1.97 22.63 -7.68
CA ALA A 21 1.18 22.85 -6.48
C ALA A 21 0.86 21.50 -5.81
N TYR A 22 0.85 21.48 -4.47
CA TYR A 22 0.54 20.27 -3.71
C TYR A 22 -0.85 19.76 -4.11
N THR A 23 -0.90 18.53 -4.62
CA THR A 23 -2.16 17.87 -4.95
C THR A 23 -2.18 16.49 -4.32
N SER A 24 -3.28 16.17 -3.64
CA SER A 24 -3.47 14.87 -3.02
C SER A 24 -4.27 13.98 -3.95
N VAL A 25 -3.77 12.76 -4.16
CA VAL A 25 -4.39 11.78 -5.04
C VAL A 25 -4.71 10.54 -4.25
N ASN A 26 -5.97 10.14 -4.30
CA ASN A 26 -6.42 8.88 -3.75
C ASN A 26 -6.26 7.80 -4.83
N LEU A 27 -5.33 6.89 -4.59
CA LEU A 27 -5.16 5.66 -5.35
C LEU A 27 -5.90 4.54 -4.64
N SER A 28 -6.66 3.77 -5.40
CA SER A 28 -7.33 2.59 -4.91
C SER A 28 -6.84 1.36 -5.65
N GLY A 29 -6.84 0.23 -4.95
CA GLY A 29 -6.15 -0.97 -5.38
C GLY A 29 -6.58 -2.20 -4.61
N TYR A 30 -5.91 -3.29 -4.91
CA TYR A 30 -6.11 -4.57 -4.23
C TYR A 30 -4.84 -4.95 -3.48
N THR A 31 -5.02 -5.59 -2.34
CA THR A 31 -3.94 -6.17 -1.56
C THR A 31 -4.14 -7.67 -1.45
N LEU A 32 -3.07 -8.42 -1.70
CA LEU A 32 -3.00 -9.85 -1.55
C LEU A 32 -1.92 -10.16 -0.52
N GLY A 33 -2.30 -10.78 0.59
CA GLY A 33 -1.41 -11.20 1.65
C GLY A 33 -1.30 -12.71 1.73
N LEU A 34 -0.09 -13.20 2.03
CA LEU A 34 0.18 -14.58 2.39
C LEU A 34 0.88 -14.57 3.75
N GLY A 35 0.30 -15.28 4.70
CA GLY A 35 0.80 -15.37 6.06
C GLY A 35 1.04 -16.81 6.48
N TYR A 36 2.02 -17.00 7.35
CA TYR A 36 2.29 -18.26 8.01
C TYR A 36 2.47 -18.03 9.51
N LYS A 37 1.68 -18.75 10.31
CA LYS A 37 1.79 -18.77 11.76
C LYS A 37 2.25 -20.14 12.23
N GLN A 38 3.31 -20.18 13.02
CA GLN A 38 3.85 -21.39 13.64
C GLN A 38 3.79 -21.28 15.15
N MET A 39 3.15 -22.25 15.81
CA MET A 39 3.27 -22.39 17.25
C MET A 39 4.67 -22.92 17.59
N VAL A 40 5.39 -22.21 18.44
CA VAL A 40 6.74 -22.59 18.90
C VAL A 40 6.64 -23.29 20.25
N SER A 41 5.74 -22.81 21.13
CA SER A 41 5.40 -23.42 22.42
C SER A 41 3.88 -23.31 22.67
N GLN A 42 3.35 -24.02 23.69
CA GLN A 42 1.92 -24.02 24.04
C GLN A 42 1.31 -22.61 24.21
N SER A 43 2.12 -21.62 24.60
CA SER A 43 1.69 -20.23 24.78
C SER A 43 2.33 -19.24 23.82
N LEU A 44 3.29 -19.66 22.98
CA LEU A 44 4.06 -18.75 22.11
C LEU A 44 3.94 -19.16 20.64
N TYR A 45 3.53 -18.22 19.80
CA TYR A 45 3.46 -18.40 18.36
C TYR A 45 4.31 -17.36 17.64
N ALA A 46 5.04 -17.78 16.62
CA ALA A 46 5.68 -16.90 15.66
C ALA A 46 4.77 -16.79 14.42
N PHE A 47 4.79 -15.64 13.77
CA PHE A 47 4.08 -15.45 12.51
C PHE A 47 4.85 -14.52 11.58
N GLY A 48 4.74 -14.78 10.30
CA GLY A 48 5.22 -13.91 9.24
C GLY A 48 4.13 -13.71 8.21
N GLU A 49 3.97 -12.50 7.71
CA GLU A 49 3.05 -12.14 6.62
C GLU A 49 3.81 -11.35 5.56
N VAL A 50 3.58 -11.68 4.29
CA VAL A 50 3.93 -10.84 3.15
C VAL A 50 2.61 -10.33 2.59
N ASN A 51 2.48 -9.03 2.35
CA ASN A 51 1.33 -8.41 1.70
C ASN A 51 1.82 -7.65 0.47
N TYR A 52 1.14 -7.86 -0.66
CA TYR A 52 1.40 -7.18 -1.92
C TYR A 52 0.19 -6.35 -2.29
N GLY A 53 0.34 -5.03 -2.27
CA GLY A 53 -0.67 -4.08 -2.71
C GLY A 53 -0.36 -3.58 -4.12
N SER A 54 -1.30 -3.73 -5.05
CA SER A 54 -1.23 -3.10 -6.36
C SER A 54 -2.29 -2.01 -6.47
N TYR A 55 -1.85 -0.79 -6.79
CA TYR A 55 -2.70 0.38 -6.94
C TYR A 55 -2.80 0.73 -8.43
N GLY A 56 -4.05 0.85 -8.92
CA GLY A 56 -4.33 1.09 -10.33
C GLY A 56 -3.88 2.48 -10.83
N ASN A 57 -3.79 2.62 -12.16
CA ASN A 57 -3.44 3.88 -12.81
C ASN A 57 -4.52 4.94 -12.54
N LYS A 58 -4.15 6.03 -11.86
CA LYS A 58 -5.01 7.21 -11.70
C LYS A 58 -4.48 8.34 -12.59
N SER A 59 -5.28 8.78 -13.56
CA SER A 59 -4.96 9.96 -14.38
C SER A 59 -5.13 11.23 -13.55
N LEU A 60 -4.09 12.04 -13.54
CA LEU A 60 -4.01 13.32 -12.84
C LEU A 60 -3.98 14.45 -13.85
N SER A 61 -4.55 15.58 -13.43
CA SER A 61 -4.41 16.85 -14.12
C SER A 61 -3.95 17.92 -13.14
N PRO A 62 -2.71 17.85 -12.60
CA PRO A 62 -2.20 18.87 -11.69
C PRO A 62 -1.97 20.20 -12.41
N THR A 63 -2.27 21.30 -11.74
CA THR A 63 -1.96 22.65 -12.23
C THR A 63 -0.64 23.11 -11.64
N LEU A 64 0.30 23.53 -12.49
CA LEU A 64 1.57 24.11 -12.07
C LEU A 64 1.35 25.49 -11.43
N THR A 65 2.32 25.93 -10.64
CA THR A 65 2.31 27.24 -9.97
C THR A 65 2.20 28.42 -10.93
N ASN A 66 2.55 28.22 -12.20
CA ASN A 66 2.43 29.19 -13.30
C ASN A 66 1.09 29.10 -14.07
N GLY A 67 0.11 28.34 -13.57
CA GLY A 67 -1.24 28.23 -14.14
C GLY A 67 -1.38 27.18 -15.25
N THR A 68 -0.31 26.47 -15.60
CA THR A 68 -0.33 25.46 -16.67
C THR A 68 -0.92 24.15 -16.15
N ALA A 69 -2.02 23.68 -16.74
CA ALA A 69 -2.56 22.35 -16.42
C ALA A 69 -1.74 21.26 -17.12
N LEU A 70 -1.08 20.40 -16.35
CA LEU A 70 -0.40 19.23 -16.87
C LEU A 70 -1.43 18.11 -17.04
N SER A 71 -1.83 17.81 -18.28
CA SER A 71 -2.77 16.72 -18.56
C SER A 71 -2.02 15.46 -19.02
N GLY A 72 -2.40 14.30 -18.49
CA GLY A 72 -1.83 13.01 -18.90
C GLY A 72 -0.82 12.39 -17.92
N MET A 73 -0.67 12.93 -16.70
CA MET A 73 0.14 12.27 -15.67
C MET A 73 -0.64 11.09 -15.08
N THR A 74 -0.19 9.86 -15.33
CA THR A 74 -0.72 8.67 -14.63
C THR A 74 0.20 8.30 -13.49
N VAL A 75 -0.37 8.18 -12.29
CA VAL A 75 0.34 7.65 -11.12
C VAL A 75 -0.19 6.25 -10.83
N SER A 76 0.75 5.32 -10.70
CA SER A 76 0.55 3.95 -10.29
C SER A 76 1.58 3.61 -9.24
N GLY A 77 1.21 2.78 -8.28
CA GLY A 77 2.11 2.32 -7.24
C GLY A 77 1.89 0.84 -6.99
N ASN A 78 2.98 0.13 -6.71
CA ASN A 78 2.89 -1.19 -6.10
C ASN A 78 3.67 -1.12 -4.79
N GLY A 79 3.12 -1.74 -3.75
CA GLY A 79 3.74 -1.84 -2.43
C GLY A 79 3.87 -3.29 -2.03
N LEU A 80 5.00 -3.64 -1.43
CA LEU A 80 5.19 -4.94 -0.78
C LEU A 80 5.53 -4.67 0.69
N ASP A 81 4.71 -5.21 1.57
CA ASP A 81 4.85 -5.10 3.02
C ASP A 81 5.18 -6.47 3.59
N PHE A 82 6.25 -6.54 4.38
CA PHE A 82 6.59 -7.74 5.14
C PHE A 82 6.41 -7.46 6.63
N LEU A 83 5.74 -8.37 7.32
CA LEU A 83 5.47 -8.33 8.74
C LEU A 83 6.00 -9.62 9.36
N VAL A 84 6.81 -9.51 10.40
CA VAL A 84 7.23 -10.66 11.22
C VAL A 84 6.99 -10.31 12.67
N GLY A 85 6.47 -11.28 13.42
CA GLY A 85 6.10 -11.07 14.81
C GLY A 85 6.11 -12.37 15.60
N ILE A 86 6.19 -12.17 16.92
CA ILE A 86 5.94 -13.22 17.90
C ILE A 86 4.74 -12.76 18.72
N GLY A 87 3.86 -13.70 19.08
CA GLY A 87 2.69 -13.44 19.88
C GLY A 87 2.56 -14.47 20.98
N TYR A 88 2.02 -14.02 22.10
CA TYR A 88 1.73 -14.85 23.26
C TYR A 88 0.22 -15.03 23.39
N ARG A 89 -0.22 -16.23 23.73
CA ARG A 89 -1.62 -16.54 24.01
C ARG A 89 -1.72 -17.05 25.46
N PHE A 90 -2.42 -16.28 26.30
CA PHE A 90 -2.85 -16.66 27.65
C PHE A 90 -4.06 -17.60 27.60
#